data_AF-A0A843JK54-F1
#
_entry.id   AF-A0A843JK54-F1
#
_cell.length_a   1.000
_cell.length_b   1.000
_cell.length_c   1.000
_cell.angle_alpha   90.00
_cell.angle_beta   90.00
_cell.angle_gamma   90.00
#
_symmetry.space_group_name_H-M   'P 1'
#
loop_
_entity.id
_entity.type
_entity.pdbx_description
1 polymer ?
#
loop_
_entity_poly.entity_id
_entity_poly.type
_entity_poly.pdbx_seq_one_letter_code
_entity_poly.pdbx_strand_id
1 'polypeptide(L)'
;MIRKTKYMLSEGVKFIAPSFVFDFEHDNEEDVIKLNGSLKSSEVFESTYFFQYEFESNISSNLRSEFIHALKFNQDTLGKDNIDKFIDKALVNLNKAINLSNVDVILYPQSSSSLTKDIVDKIDYFTDADKYIKIELVKKKISEINFNWDKFDKYCELNGIPINTKEIMVRKMNKMLDNIHSLDYFSIAKNIKDQKYKRFLKNIYKFYDEKSIDLLKTIKDKKILIIDDIYTSGITIEQIIKAYQMLDPDDSNILTVFTLVGKSKKI
;
A
#
# COMPACT_ATOMS: atom_id res chain seq x y z
N MET A 1 -27.59 -26.43 -16.50
CA MET A 1 -26.22 -26.03 -16.12
C MET A 1 -25.98 -24.62 -16.66
N ILE A 2 -26.23 -23.59 -15.85
CA ILE A 2 -26.12 -22.19 -16.28
C ILE A 2 -24.64 -21.81 -16.25
N ARG A 3 -24.00 -21.68 -17.42
CA ARG A 3 -22.69 -21.07 -17.54
C ARG A 3 -22.83 -19.60 -17.12
N LYS A 4 -22.36 -19.24 -15.93
CA LYS A 4 -22.10 -17.85 -15.59
C LYS A 4 -20.98 -17.38 -16.50
N THR A 5 -21.31 -16.64 -17.56
CA THR A 5 -20.35 -15.85 -18.32
C THR A 5 -19.74 -14.86 -17.33
N LYS A 6 -18.50 -15.11 -16.92
CA LYS A 6 -17.68 -14.14 -16.20
C LYS A 6 -17.52 -12.97 -17.17
N TYR A 7 -18.30 -11.91 -16.99
CA TYR A 7 -18.03 -10.64 -17.67
C TYR A 7 -16.59 -10.28 -17.31
N MET A 8 -15.67 -10.45 -18.26
CA MET A 8 -14.34 -9.87 -18.12
C MET A 8 -14.57 -8.37 -18.11
N LEU A 9 -14.40 -7.76 -16.93
CA LEU A 9 -14.31 -6.32 -16.87
C LEU A 9 -13.03 -5.95 -17.62
N SER A 10 -13.18 -5.13 -18.65
CA SER A 10 -12.11 -4.67 -19.51
C SER A 10 -11.96 -3.16 -19.35
N GLU A 11 -10.80 -2.73 -18.87
CA GLU A 11 -10.42 -1.33 -18.74
C GLU A 11 -8.89 -1.21 -18.62
N GLY A 12 -8.35 -0.21 -19.32
CA GLY A 12 -6.92 0.04 -19.34
C GLY A 12 -6.57 1.49 -19.63
N VAL A 13 -5.28 1.79 -19.50
CA VAL A 13 -4.73 3.11 -19.83
C VAL A 13 -3.62 2.94 -20.85
N LYS A 14 -3.74 3.60 -21.99
CA LYS A 14 -2.72 3.61 -23.05
C LYS A 14 -1.82 4.83 -22.92
N PHE A 15 -0.59 4.70 -23.40
CA PHE A 15 0.27 5.84 -23.63
C PHE A 15 0.30 6.19 -25.11
N ILE A 16 -0.32 7.32 -25.47
CA ILE A 16 -0.29 7.90 -26.81
C ILE A 16 0.48 9.21 -26.66
N ALA A 17 1.79 9.14 -26.92
CA ALA A 17 2.72 10.22 -26.60
C ALA A 17 2.18 11.60 -27.06
N PRO A 18 2.14 12.61 -26.18
CA PRO A 18 2.75 12.64 -24.83
C PRO A 18 1.77 12.32 -23.68
N SER A 19 0.62 11.69 -23.95
CA SER A 19 -0.51 11.61 -23.00
C SER A 19 -0.91 10.19 -22.64
N PHE A 20 -1.49 10.03 -21.45
CA PHE A 20 -2.18 8.81 -21.06
C PHE A 20 -3.67 8.91 -21.38
N VAL A 21 -4.22 7.90 -22.05
CA VAL A 21 -5.61 7.86 -22.48
C VAL A 21 -6.31 6.70 -21.79
N PHE A 22 -7.35 7.01 -21.02
CA PHE A 22 -8.15 6.03 -20.29
C PHE A 22 -9.20 5.43 -21.21
N ASP A 23 -9.24 4.11 -21.29
CA ASP A 23 -10.34 3.34 -21.87
C ASP A 23 -10.99 2.53 -20.75
N PHE A 24 -12.19 2.96 -20.35
CA PHE A 24 -12.92 2.34 -19.25
C PHE A 24 -13.86 1.22 -19.72
N GLU A 25 -13.81 0.85 -21.00
CA GLU A 25 -14.71 -0.11 -21.63
C GLU A 25 -13.96 -1.28 -22.27
N HIS A 26 -12.72 -1.07 -22.72
CA HIS A 26 -11.93 -2.08 -23.42
C HIS A 26 -10.53 -2.23 -22.83
N ASP A 27 -10.04 -3.48 -22.86
CA ASP A 27 -8.65 -3.82 -22.64
C ASP A 27 -7.94 -3.84 -23.99
N ASN A 28 -6.67 -3.49 -23.99
CA ASN A 28 -5.79 -3.57 -25.13
C ASN A 28 -4.46 -4.24 -24.77
N GLU A 29 -3.83 -4.88 -25.74
CA GLU A 29 -2.50 -5.48 -25.56
C GLU A 29 -1.41 -4.44 -25.27
N GLU A 30 -1.63 -3.19 -25.70
CA GLU A 30 -0.72 -2.06 -25.52
C GLU A 30 -1.00 -1.24 -24.24
N ASP A 31 -1.95 -1.67 -23.40
CA ASP A 31 -2.26 -0.93 -22.17
C ASP A 31 -1.08 -0.93 -21.20
N VAL A 32 -0.82 0.22 -20.60
CA VAL A 32 0.18 0.45 -19.55
C VAL A 32 -0.25 -0.22 -18.26
N ILE A 33 -1.54 -0.13 -17.95
CA ILE A 33 -2.17 -0.67 -16.75
C ILE A 33 -3.50 -1.31 -17.13
N LYS A 34 -3.85 -2.39 -16.46
CA LYS A 34 -5.14 -3.06 -16.62
C LYS A 34 -5.83 -3.27 -15.30
N LEU A 35 -7.14 -3.41 -15.36
CA LEU A 35 -7.92 -3.87 -14.23
C LEU A 35 -7.49 -5.26 -13.76
N ASN A 36 -7.08 -5.33 -12.51
CA ASN A 36 -7.02 -6.55 -11.74
C ASN A 36 -8.11 -6.50 -10.65
N GLY A 37 -9.23 -7.21 -10.84
CA GLY A 37 -10.29 -7.24 -9.83
C GLY A 37 -10.14 -8.34 -8.77
N SER A 38 -8.97 -8.98 -8.65
CA SER A 38 -8.80 -10.18 -7.83
C SER A 38 -8.27 -9.88 -6.43
N LEU A 39 -8.96 -10.40 -5.41
CA LEU A 39 -8.42 -10.51 -4.06
C LEU A 39 -7.24 -11.48 -4.07
N LYS A 40 -6.11 -11.06 -3.52
CA LYS A 40 -4.92 -11.86 -3.30
C LYS A 40 -4.71 -12.00 -1.79
N SER A 41 -4.66 -13.21 -1.27
CA SER A 41 -4.29 -13.43 0.14
C SER A 41 -2.77 -13.36 0.30
N SER A 42 -2.29 -12.72 1.36
CA SER A 42 -0.89 -12.85 1.78
C SER A 42 -0.80 -13.81 2.95
N GLU A 43 0.03 -14.85 2.81
CA GLU A 43 0.34 -15.77 3.92
C GLU A 43 1.15 -15.10 5.03
N VAL A 44 1.82 -13.97 4.75
CA VAL A 44 2.79 -13.35 5.68
C VAL A 44 2.12 -12.55 6.80
N PHE A 45 0.92 -12.03 6.56
CA PHE A 45 0.22 -11.13 7.50
C PHE A 45 -1.23 -11.52 7.73
N GLU A 46 -1.65 -12.72 7.30
CA GLU A 46 -3.06 -13.17 7.27
C GLU A 46 -4.03 -12.11 6.69
N SER A 47 -3.49 -11.19 5.88
CA SER A 47 -4.19 -10.02 5.39
C SER A 47 -4.63 -10.26 3.95
N THR A 48 -5.82 -9.77 3.61
CA THR A 48 -6.33 -9.83 2.24
C THR A 48 -5.90 -8.59 1.48
N TYR A 49 -5.15 -8.74 0.39
CA TYR A 49 -4.73 -7.66 -0.49
C TYR A 49 -5.65 -7.53 -1.69
N PHE A 50 -6.02 -6.30 -2.03
CA PHE A 50 -6.78 -5.96 -3.21
C PHE A 50 -6.06 -4.87 -3.99
N PHE A 51 -5.58 -5.23 -5.19
CA PHE A 51 -4.95 -4.30 -6.13
C PHE A 51 -5.93 -4.09 -7.26
N GLN A 52 -6.54 -2.91 -7.37
CA GLN A 52 -7.52 -2.70 -8.42
C GLN A 52 -6.88 -2.69 -9.82
N TYR A 53 -5.74 -2.04 -9.98
CA TYR A 53 -5.08 -1.92 -11.28
C TYR A 53 -3.64 -2.47 -11.19
N GLU A 54 -3.20 -3.18 -12.22
CA GLU A 54 -1.83 -3.71 -12.30
C GLU A 54 -1.14 -3.28 -13.58
N PHE A 55 0.14 -2.93 -13.46
CA PHE A 55 0.96 -2.67 -14.64
C PHE A 55 1.14 -3.93 -15.47
N GLU A 56 0.98 -3.76 -16.78
CA GLU A 56 1.28 -4.83 -17.72
C GLU A 56 2.76 -5.22 -17.69
N SER A 57 3.02 -6.52 -17.88
CA SER A 57 4.33 -7.12 -17.60
C SER A 57 5.44 -6.62 -18.55
N ASN A 58 5.08 -6.31 -19.80
CA ASN A 58 5.92 -5.82 -20.88
C ASN A 58 6.23 -4.30 -20.79
N ILE A 59 5.59 -3.57 -19.89
CA ILE A 59 5.75 -2.12 -19.77
C ILE A 59 7.08 -1.75 -19.10
N SER A 60 7.81 -0.82 -19.71
CA SER A 60 9.11 -0.35 -19.22
C SER A 60 9.01 0.33 -17.85
N SER A 61 10.06 0.20 -17.03
CA SER A 61 10.10 0.86 -15.71
C SER A 61 10.00 2.38 -15.80
N ASN A 62 10.46 2.98 -16.90
CA ASN A 62 10.37 4.42 -17.13
C ASN A 62 8.91 4.84 -17.33
N LEU A 63 8.19 4.16 -18.23
CA LEU A 63 6.79 4.46 -18.51
C LEU A 63 5.89 4.22 -17.29
N ARG A 64 6.17 3.19 -16.49
CA ARG A 64 5.48 2.98 -15.19
C ARG A 64 5.71 4.16 -14.25
N SER A 65 6.94 4.66 -14.17
CA SER A 65 7.30 5.77 -13.29
C SER A 65 6.65 7.08 -13.76
N GLU A 66 6.57 7.29 -15.07
CA GLU A 66 5.91 8.42 -15.71
C GLU A 66 4.40 8.41 -15.41
N PHE A 67 3.73 7.26 -15.58
CA PHE A 67 2.31 7.12 -15.23
C PHE A 67 2.06 7.38 -13.73
N ILE A 68 2.87 6.79 -12.85
CA ILE A 68 2.78 7.02 -11.40
C ILE A 68 2.93 8.51 -11.08
N HIS A 69 3.90 9.17 -11.71
CA HIS A 69 4.13 10.60 -11.51
C HIS A 69 2.94 11.43 -11.99
N ALA A 70 2.40 11.12 -13.18
CA ALA A 70 1.22 11.78 -13.71
C ALA A 70 0.01 11.63 -12.77
N LEU A 71 -0.23 10.41 -12.28
CA LEU A 71 -1.32 10.07 -11.39
C LEU A 71 -1.23 10.76 -10.01
N LYS A 72 -0.02 10.89 -9.46
CA LYS A 72 0.19 11.49 -8.13
C LYS A 72 0.31 13.01 -8.15
N PHE A 73 0.93 13.58 -9.18
CA PHE A 73 1.40 14.97 -9.13
C PHE A 73 0.94 15.83 -10.31
N ASN A 74 0.55 15.24 -11.43
CA ASN A 74 0.12 15.96 -12.63
C ASN A 74 -1.28 15.53 -13.07
N GLN A 75 -2.22 15.39 -12.15
CA GLN A 75 -3.57 14.88 -12.44
C GLN A 75 -4.31 15.70 -13.52
N ASP A 76 -4.03 17.00 -13.63
CA ASP A 76 -4.58 17.86 -14.68
C ASP A 76 -4.26 17.34 -16.09
N THR A 77 -3.10 16.70 -16.29
CA THR A 77 -2.71 16.12 -17.58
C THR A 77 -3.49 14.85 -17.92
N LEU A 78 -4.06 14.19 -16.90
CA LEU A 78 -4.88 13.00 -17.05
C LEU A 78 -6.37 13.35 -17.18
N GLY A 79 -6.75 14.57 -16.78
CA GLY A 79 -8.13 15.04 -16.71
C GLY A 79 -8.80 14.58 -15.42
N LYS A 80 -9.37 15.53 -14.66
CA LYS A 80 -9.99 15.25 -13.37
C LYS A 80 -11.10 14.20 -13.46
N ASP A 81 -11.97 14.28 -14.47
CA ASP A 81 -13.05 13.31 -14.68
C ASP A 81 -12.53 11.88 -14.89
N ASN A 82 -11.38 11.72 -15.54
CA ASN A 82 -10.75 10.41 -15.70
C ASN A 82 -10.21 9.89 -14.37
N ILE A 83 -9.56 10.74 -13.56
CA ILE A 83 -9.09 10.37 -12.22
C ILE A 83 -10.25 9.97 -11.33
N ASP A 84 -11.30 10.77 -11.30
CA ASP A 84 -12.50 10.51 -10.52
C ASP A 84 -13.12 9.17 -10.93
N LYS A 85 -13.31 8.94 -12.24
CA LYS A 85 -13.85 7.68 -12.77
C LYS A 85 -12.95 6.47 -12.48
N PHE A 86 -11.63 6.65 -12.52
CA PHE A 86 -10.65 5.62 -12.21
C PHE A 86 -10.71 5.20 -10.74
N ILE A 87 -10.84 6.16 -9.81
CA ILE A 87 -11.01 5.88 -8.39
C ILE A 87 -12.40 5.27 -8.12
N ASP A 88 -13.47 5.83 -8.70
CA ASP A 88 -14.85 5.38 -8.46
C ASP A 88 -15.03 3.92 -8.88
N LYS A 89 -14.50 3.55 -10.05
CA LYS A 89 -14.54 2.16 -10.50
C LYS A 89 -13.75 1.23 -9.58
N ALA A 90 -12.63 1.69 -9.05
CA ALA A 90 -11.86 0.95 -8.06
C ALA A 90 -12.67 0.65 -6.79
N LEU A 91 -13.31 1.68 -6.25
CA LEU A 91 -14.10 1.57 -5.03
C LEU A 91 -15.39 0.77 -5.24
N VAL A 92 -16.04 0.88 -6.40
CA VAL A 92 -17.18 0.01 -6.76
C VAL A 92 -16.78 -1.46 -6.74
N ASN A 93 -15.61 -1.79 -7.29
CA ASN A 93 -15.12 -3.17 -7.33
C ASN A 93 -14.66 -3.66 -5.95
N LEU A 94 -13.98 -2.82 -5.18
CA LEU A 94 -13.66 -3.10 -3.79
C LEU A 94 -14.93 -3.37 -2.96
N ASN A 95 -15.96 -2.55 -3.11
CA ASN A 95 -17.23 -2.71 -2.42
C ASN A 95 -17.91 -4.04 -2.75
N LYS A 96 -17.88 -4.47 -4.02
CA LYS A 96 -18.38 -5.80 -4.40
C LYS A 96 -17.57 -6.93 -3.75
N ALA A 97 -16.28 -6.72 -3.51
CA ALA A 97 -15.38 -7.73 -2.97
C ALA A 97 -15.52 -7.91 -1.45
N ILE A 98 -15.61 -6.82 -0.68
CA ILE A 98 -15.58 -6.88 0.80
C ILE A 98 -16.80 -6.28 1.51
N ASN A 99 -17.68 -5.61 0.76
CA ASN A 99 -18.75 -4.75 1.26
C ASN A 99 -18.25 -3.66 2.22
N LEU A 100 -17.99 -2.47 1.68
CA LEU A 100 -17.43 -1.32 2.40
C LEU A 100 -18.32 -0.85 3.56
N SER A 101 -19.62 -1.13 3.54
CA SER A 101 -20.52 -0.78 4.66
C SER A 101 -20.21 -1.53 5.95
N ASN A 102 -19.37 -2.58 5.89
CA ASN A 102 -18.97 -3.39 7.03
C ASN A 102 -17.59 -3.01 7.59
N VAL A 103 -16.91 -2.03 6.99
CA VAL A 103 -15.60 -1.57 7.47
C VAL A 103 -15.81 -0.73 8.73
N ASP A 104 -15.12 -1.06 9.81
CA ASP A 104 -15.20 -0.31 11.07
C ASP A 104 -14.12 0.78 11.15
N VAL A 105 -12.93 0.53 10.58
CA VAL A 105 -11.78 1.43 10.65
C VAL A 105 -11.05 1.50 9.32
N ILE A 106 -10.69 2.71 8.90
CA ILE A 106 -9.83 2.96 7.75
C ILE A 106 -8.50 3.52 8.23
N LEU A 107 -7.42 2.82 7.92
CA LEU A 107 -6.04 3.25 8.16
C LEU A 107 -5.43 3.69 6.84
N TYR A 108 -4.81 4.86 6.79
CA TYR A 108 -4.13 5.33 5.57
C TYR A 108 -2.91 6.18 5.91
N PRO A 109 -1.85 6.15 5.08
CA PRO A 109 -0.68 6.98 5.30
C PRO A 109 -0.95 8.43 4.87
N GLN A 110 -0.33 9.37 5.59
CA GLN A 110 -0.13 10.72 5.09
C GLN A 110 0.73 10.64 3.82
N SER A 111 0.14 11.02 2.69
CA SER A 111 0.77 10.97 1.38
C SER A 111 1.27 12.35 0.95
N SER A 112 2.26 12.37 0.06
CA SER A 112 2.75 13.59 -0.59
C SER A 112 1.84 14.07 -1.72
N SER A 113 0.88 13.24 -2.14
CA SER A 113 -0.12 13.53 -3.17
C SER A 113 -1.52 13.44 -2.59
N SER A 114 -2.49 14.15 -3.18
CA SER A 114 -3.90 14.09 -2.76
C SER A 114 -4.53 12.72 -2.99
N LEU A 115 -4.00 11.93 -3.93
CA LEU A 115 -4.61 10.69 -4.39
C LEU A 115 -5.08 9.71 -3.29
N THR A 116 -4.26 9.45 -2.27
CA THR A 116 -4.68 8.59 -1.13
C THR A 116 -5.89 9.18 -0.41
N LYS A 117 -5.89 10.50 -0.21
CA LYS A 117 -7.00 11.21 0.42
C LYS A 117 -8.24 11.23 -0.47
N ASP A 118 -8.07 11.43 -1.77
CA ASP A 118 -9.16 11.40 -2.75
C ASP A 118 -9.87 10.02 -2.76
N ILE A 119 -9.11 8.93 -2.62
CA ILE A 119 -9.65 7.58 -2.42
C ILE A 119 -10.44 7.48 -1.11
N VAL A 120 -9.86 7.91 0.01
CA VAL A 120 -10.48 7.82 1.34
C VAL A 120 -11.78 8.66 1.42
N ASP A 121 -11.78 9.86 0.84
CA ASP A 121 -12.95 10.75 0.83
C ASP A 121 -14.08 10.16 -0.01
N LYS A 122 -13.77 9.49 -1.13
CA LYS A 122 -14.79 8.81 -1.95
C LYS A 122 -15.37 7.54 -1.30
N ILE A 123 -14.79 7.01 -0.23
CA ILE A 123 -15.38 5.86 0.47
C ILE A 123 -16.68 6.24 1.19
N ASP A 124 -16.86 7.51 1.56
CA ASP A 124 -18.09 8.03 2.17
C ASP A 124 -19.34 7.80 1.28
N TYR A 125 -19.18 7.55 -0.01
CA TYR A 125 -20.30 7.18 -0.90
C TYR A 125 -20.80 5.73 -0.71
N PHE A 126 -20.00 4.86 -0.09
CA PHE A 126 -20.29 3.43 0.05
C PHE A 126 -20.63 3.02 1.49
N THR A 127 -20.46 3.93 2.44
CA THR A 127 -20.67 3.69 3.86
C THR A 127 -21.14 4.99 4.51
N ASP A 128 -21.94 4.89 5.56
CA ASP A 128 -22.34 6.09 6.31
C ASP A 128 -21.11 6.61 7.07
N ALA A 129 -20.76 7.88 6.87
CA ALA A 129 -19.56 8.48 7.45
C ALA A 129 -19.45 8.33 8.98
N ASP A 130 -20.59 8.18 9.68
CA ASP A 130 -20.66 7.99 11.14
C ASP A 130 -20.43 6.52 11.59
N LYS A 131 -20.34 5.56 10.67
CA LYS A 131 -20.22 4.13 11.00
C LYS A 131 -18.79 3.63 11.11
N TYR A 132 -17.82 4.42 10.67
CA TYR A 132 -16.43 3.99 10.64
C TYR A 132 -15.49 5.13 11.01
N ILE A 133 -14.26 4.78 11.36
CA ILE A 133 -13.28 5.74 11.87
C ILE A 133 -12.12 5.83 10.90
N LYS A 134 -11.79 7.05 10.48
CA LYS A 134 -10.63 7.36 9.63
C LYS A 134 -9.43 7.71 10.51
N ILE A 135 -8.31 7.01 10.31
CA ILE A 135 -7.06 7.26 11.04
C ILE A 135 -5.93 7.44 10.04
N GLU A 136 -5.38 8.67 9.99
CA GLU A 136 -4.20 8.99 9.20
C GLU A 136 -2.92 8.67 9.98
N LEU A 137 -2.00 7.93 9.36
CA LEU A 137 -0.68 7.64 9.91
C LEU A 137 0.36 8.59 9.33
N VAL A 138 1.09 9.28 10.20
CA VAL A 138 2.20 10.15 9.79
C VAL A 138 3.51 9.39 9.90
N LYS A 139 4.46 9.62 8.98
CA LYS A 139 5.79 9.00 9.15
C LYS A 139 6.53 9.68 10.29
N LYS A 140 7.22 8.90 11.11
CA LYS A 140 8.03 9.41 12.22
C LYS A 140 9.21 10.24 11.71
N LYS A 141 9.77 11.07 12.59
CA LYS A 141 11.01 11.79 12.26
C LYS A 141 12.08 10.78 11.89
N ILE A 142 12.92 11.15 10.94
CA ILE A 142 13.94 10.26 10.40
C ILE A 142 14.89 9.78 11.51
N SER A 143 15.22 10.65 12.46
CA SER A 143 16.00 10.36 13.66
C SER A 143 15.38 9.31 14.59
N GLU A 144 14.08 9.02 14.46
CA GLU A 144 13.35 8.06 15.29
C GLU A 144 13.26 6.67 14.62
N ILE A 145 13.60 6.58 13.33
CA ILE A 145 13.68 5.31 12.59
C ILE A 145 14.84 4.52 13.18
N ASN A 146 14.58 3.25 13.50
CA ASN A 146 15.55 2.38 14.15
C ASN A 146 15.47 0.96 13.57
N PHE A 147 16.48 0.15 13.88
CA PHE A 147 16.43 -1.28 13.60
C PHE A 147 15.84 -2.07 14.78
N ASN A 148 15.06 -3.09 14.45
CA ASN A 148 14.66 -4.14 15.37
C ASN A 148 15.76 -5.21 15.39
N TRP A 149 16.75 -4.98 16.26
CA TRP A 149 17.90 -5.87 16.42
C TRP A 149 17.48 -7.25 16.93
N ASP A 150 16.52 -7.33 17.84
CA ASP A 150 16.02 -8.61 18.37
C ASP A 150 15.45 -9.50 17.26
N LYS A 151 14.64 -8.92 16.35
CA LYS A 151 14.10 -9.63 15.20
C LYS A 151 15.19 -10.05 14.22
N PHE A 152 16.22 -9.22 14.06
CA PHE A 152 17.38 -9.55 13.22
C PHE A 152 18.20 -10.69 13.81
N ASP A 153 18.43 -10.67 15.12
CA ASP A 153 19.17 -11.70 15.84
C ASP A 153 18.47 -13.04 15.75
N LYS A 154 17.15 -13.07 16.03
CA LYS A 154 16.32 -14.26 15.85
C LYS A 154 16.35 -14.78 14.41
N TYR A 155 16.34 -13.89 13.41
CA TYR A 155 16.49 -14.30 12.01
C TYR A 155 17.85 -14.95 11.74
N CYS A 156 18.94 -14.39 12.26
CA CYS A 156 20.29 -14.96 12.12
C CYS A 156 20.38 -16.34 12.78
N GLU A 157 19.82 -16.50 13.97
CA GLU A 157 19.78 -17.79 14.69
C GLU A 157 19.02 -18.85 13.90
N LEU A 158 17.78 -18.54 13.49
CA LEU A 158 16.93 -19.47 12.75
C LEU A 158 17.52 -19.89 11.40
N ASN A 159 18.36 -19.06 10.79
CA ASN A 159 18.98 -19.33 9.50
C ASN A 159 20.45 -19.78 9.61
N GLY A 160 20.94 -20.05 10.83
CA GLY A 160 22.32 -20.51 11.07
C GLY A 160 23.39 -19.56 10.52
N ILE A 161 23.16 -18.24 10.56
CA ILE A 161 24.07 -17.26 10.00
C ILE A 161 25.35 -17.18 10.86
N PRO A 162 26.55 -17.39 10.28
CA PRO A 162 27.81 -17.31 11.02
C PRO A 162 28.07 -15.94 11.64
N ILE A 163 28.76 -15.90 12.78
CA ILE A 163 29.01 -14.66 13.54
C ILE A 163 29.72 -13.58 12.70
N ASN A 164 30.73 -13.96 11.91
CA ASN A 164 31.45 -13.04 11.04
C ASN A 164 30.54 -12.44 9.95
N THR A 165 29.62 -13.25 9.42
CA THR A 165 28.62 -12.79 8.44
C THR A 165 27.61 -11.86 9.10
N LYS A 166 27.15 -12.19 10.32
CA LYS A 166 26.27 -11.34 11.14
C LYS A 166 26.91 -9.96 11.37
N GLU A 167 28.17 -9.89 11.76
CA GLU A 167 28.89 -8.62 11.96
C GLU A 167 28.96 -7.77 10.69
N ILE A 168 29.24 -8.38 9.53
CA ILE A 168 29.23 -7.68 8.23
C ILE A 168 27.83 -7.12 7.93
N MET A 169 26.77 -7.89 8.22
CA MET A 169 25.39 -7.46 8.04
C MET A 169 25.04 -6.30 8.96
N VAL A 170 25.42 -6.37 10.25
CA VAL A 170 25.23 -5.27 11.22
C VAL A 170 25.91 -4.00 10.75
N ARG A 171 27.16 -4.07 10.27
CA ARG A 171 27.87 -2.89 9.72
C ARG A 171 27.13 -2.29 8.51
N LYS A 172 26.62 -3.12 7.61
CA LYS A 172 25.82 -2.67 6.46
C LYS A 172 24.51 -2.02 6.91
N MET A 173 23.85 -2.59 7.92
CA MET A 173 22.62 -2.05 8.50
C MET A 173 22.87 -0.72 9.21
N ASN A 174 23.91 -0.60 10.04
CA ASN A 174 24.25 0.68 10.67
C ASN A 174 24.55 1.76 9.63
N LYS A 175 25.37 1.47 8.61
CA LYS A 175 25.60 2.41 7.51
C LYS A 175 24.32 2.79 6.78
N MET A 176 23.39 1.85 6.63
CA MET A 176 22.07 2.13 6.06
C MET A 176 21.25 3.05 6.97
N LEU A 177 21.31 2.87 8.30
CA LEU A 177 20.64 3.72 9.27
C LEU A 177 21.21 5.15 9.26
N ASP A 178 22.53 5.29 9.29
CA ASP A 178 23.22 6.59 9.21
C ASP A 178 22.86 7.33 7.91
N ASN A 179 22.79 6.59 6.80
CA ASN A 179 22.31 7.14 5.53
C ASN A 179 20.85 7.55 5.62
N ILE A 180 19.97 6.75 6.24
CA ILE A 180 18.57 7.13 6.44
C ILE A 180 18.50 8.42 7.24
N HIS A 181 19.20 8.51 8.37
CA HIS A 181 19.23 9.66 9.28
C HIS A 181 19.80 10.94 8.68
N SER A 182 20.58 10.83 7.61
CA SER A 182 21.15 11.98 6.88
C SER A 182 20.34 12.40 5.64
N LEU A 183 19.27 11.69 5.29
CA LEU A 183 18.42 12.03 4.15
C LEU A 183 17.27 12.94 4.53
N ASP A 184 16.71 13.64 3.54
CA ASP A 184 15.39 14.25 3.66
C ASP A 184 14.28 13.20 3.63
N TYR A 185 13.18 13.50 4.35
CA TYR A 185 12.08 12.59 4.71
C TYR A 185 11.46 11.83 3.53
N PHE A 186 11.45 12.42 2.34
CA PHE A 186 10.87 11.85 1.12
C PHE A 186 11.75 10.80 0.44
N SER A 187 13.01 10.61 0.87
CA SER A 187 14.02 9.86 0.12
C SER A 187 14.34 8.47 0.70
N ILE A 188 13.76 8.10 1.85
CA ILE A 188 14.07 6.86 2.57
C ILE A 188 13.83 5.62 1.70
N ALA A 189 12.66 5.53 1.05
CA ALA A 189 12.31 4.37 0.24
C ALA A 189 13.17 4.22 -1.03
N LYS A 190 13.59 5.35 -1.63
CA LYS A 190 14.43 5.39 -2.83
C LYS A 190 15.89 5.02 -2.55
N ASN A 191 16.39 5.34 -1.35
CA ASN A 191 17.81 5.19 -1.03
C ASN A 191 18.19 3.91 -0.27
N ILE A 192 17.21 3.15 0.24
CA ILE A 192 17.48 1.83 0.78
C ILE A 192 17.59 0.81 -0.38
N LYS A 193 18.81 0.65 -0.90
CA LYS A 193 19.15 -0.27 -1.99
C LYS A 193 19.04 -1.74 -1.59
N ASP A 194 19.27 -2.06 -0.31
CA ASP A 194 19.34 -3.45 0.17
C ASP A 194 17.99 -3.91 0.74
N GLN A 195 17.09 -4.36 -0.15
CA GLN A 195 15.70 -4.70 0.16
C GLN A 195 15.55 -5.74 1.29
N LYS A 196 16.53 -6.64 1.45
CA LYS A 196 16.51 -7.68 2.48
C LYS A 196 16.47 -7.13 3.91
N TYR A 197 17.06 -5.96 4.17
CA TYR A 197 17.14 -5.41 5.54
C TYR A 197 15.95 -4.54 5.93
N LYS A 198 15.14 -4.12 4.97
CA LYS A 198 13.95 -3.27 5.21
C LYS A 198 12.97 -3.89 6.20
N ARG A 199 12.85 -5.21 6.20
CA ARG A 199 11.96 -5.96 7.11
C ARG A 199 12.28 -5.73 8.59
N PHE A 200 13.52 -5.35 8.90
CA PHE A 200 14.02 -5.10 10.25
C PHE A 200 13.93 -3.62 10.67
N LEU A 201 13.52 -2.70 9.77
CA LEU A 201 13.26 -1.32 10.18
C LEU A 201 11.98 -1.25 11.00
N LYS A 202 12.03 -0.50 12.12
CA LYS A 202 10.89 -0.13 12.95
C LYS A 202 10.71 1.39 12.95
N ASN A 203 9.57 1.84 13.48
CA ASN A 203 9.28 3.25 13.71
C ASN A 203 9.25 4.08 12.41
N ILE A 204 8.74 3.53 11.31
CA ILE A 204 8.57 4.32 10.08
C ILE A 204 7.29 5.16 10.17
N TYR A 205 6.18 4.59 10.65
CA TYR A 205 4.91 5.29 10.85
C TYR A 205 4.55 5.40 12.34
N LYS A 206 3.77 6.42 12.66
CA LYS A 206 3.03 6.56 13.92
C LYS A 206 1.62 7.05 13.64
N PHE A 207 0.72 6.72 14.55
CA PHE A 207 -0.57 7.39 14.63
C PHE A 207 -0.37 8.87 14.97
N TYR A 208 -1.14 9.74 14.33
CA TYR A 208 -1.00 11.18 14.50
C TYR A 208 -1.33 11.63 15.92
N ASP A 209 -2.40 11.08 16.50
CA ASP A 209 -2.92 11.46 17.80
C ASP A 209 -3.06 10.26 18.77
N GLU A 210 -2.95 10.54 20.07
CA GLU A 210 -3.05 9.52 21.13
C GLU A 210 -4.46 8.94 21.25
N LYS A 211 -5.51 9.68 20.87
CA LYS A 211 -6.89 9.17 20.93
C LYS A 211 -7.10 8.04 19.94
N SER A 212 -6.55 8.15 18.73
CA SER A 212 -6.52 7.08 17.73
C SER A 212 -5.81 5.83 18.26
N ILE A 213 -4.72 6.01 19.00
CA ILE A 213 -3.99 4.88 19.61
C ILE A 213 -4.87 4.19 20.65
N ASP A 214 -5.47 4.93 21.56
CA ASP A 214 -6.28 4.36 22.64
C ASP A 214 -7.54 3.70 22.11
N LEU A 215 -8.18 4.31 21.11
CA LEU A 215 -9.27 3.69 20.37
C LEU A 215 -8.85 2.34 19.76
N LEU A 216 -7.74 2.31 19.01
CA LEU A 216 -7.26 1.10 18.36
C LEU A 216 -6.90 -0.03 19.35
N LYS A 217 -6.46 0.30 20.57
CA LYS A 217 -6.24 -0.71 21.63
C LYS A 217 -7.54 -1.32 22.14
N THR A 218 -8.67 -0.61 22.01
CA THR A 218 -9.97 -1.05 22.54
C THR A 218 -10.82 -1.79 21.52
N ILE A 219 -10.51 -1.68 20.22
CA ILE A 219 -11.26 -2.40 19.19
C ILE A 219 -10.81 -3.86 19.10
N LYS A 220 -11.78 -4.75 19.11
CA LYS A 220 -11.61 -6.19 18.94
C LYS A 220 -12.67 -6.70 17.96
N ASP A 221 -12.31 -7.73 17.20
CA ASP A 221 -13.18 -8.40 16.22
C ASP A 221 -13.77 -7.44 15.16
N LYS A 222 -13.00 -6.41 14.77
CA LYS A 222 -13.37 -5.39 13.79
C LYS A 222 -12.74 -5.62 12.43
N LYS A 223 -13.36 -5.05 11.40
CA LYS A 223 -12.84 -5.05 10.02
C LYS A 223 -12.07 -3.77 9.76
N ILE A 224 -10.78 -3.92 9.53
CA ILE A 224 -9.85 -2.81 9.28
C ILE A 224 -9.49 -2.79 7.79
N LEU A 225 -9.70 -1.64 7.15
CA LEU A 225 -9.28 -1.39 5.78
C LEU A 225 -8.05 -0.49 5.77
N ILE A 226 -6.93 -1.00 5.28
CA ILE A 226 -5.71 -0.24 5.05
C ILE A 226 -5.71 0.26 3.60
N ILE A 227 -5.55 1.56 3.39
CA ILE A 227 -5.58 2.18 2.07
C ILE A 227 -4.23 2.81 1.76
N ASP A 228 -3.71 2.58 0.56
CA ASP A 228 -2.60 3.33 -0.02
C ASP A 228 -2.87 3.59 -1.50
N ASP A 229 -2.23 4.59 -2.10
CA ASP A 229 -2.47 4.90 -3.50
C ASP A 229 -1.76 3.88 -4.43
N ILE A 230 -0.48 3.60 -4.19
CA ILE A 230 0.35 2.82 -5.09
C ILE A 230 1.23 1.83 -4.33
N TYR A 231 0.98 0.54 -4.56
CA TYR A 231 1.80 -0.54 -4.04
C TYR A 231 3.09 -0.70 -4.87
N THR A 232 4.16 -0.05 -4.41
CA THR A 232 5.47 -0.10 -5.08
C THR A 232 6.36 -1.23 -4.54
N SER A 233 6.85 -1.10 -3.31
CA SER A 233 7.70 -2.07 -2.62
C SER A 233 7.05 -2.67 -1.37
N GLY A 234 5.80 -2.34 -1.09
CA GLY A 234 5.06 -2.81 0.10
C GLY A 234 5.45 -2.20 1.43
N ILE A 235 6.56 -1.46 1.52
CA ILE A 235 7.08 -0.91 2.78
C ILE A 235 6.04 -0.07 3.54
N THR A 236 5.30 0.80 2.85
CA THR A 236 4.29 1.63 3.51
C THR A 236 3.25 0.77 4.21
N ILE A 237 2.61 -0.14 3.46
CA ILE A 237 1.64 -1.09 3.99
C ILE A 237 2.22 -1.95 5.11
N GLU A 238 3.40 -2.57 4.90
CA GLU A 238 4.04 -3.40 5.92
C GLU A 238 4.27 -2.64 7.23
N GLN A 239 4.59 -1.35 7.16
CA GLN A 239 4.85 -0.54 8.34
C GLN A 239 3.56 -0.05 9.01
N ILE A 240 2.49 0.18 8.24
CA ILE A 240 1.16 0.42 8.81
C ILE A 240 0.67 -0.83 9.55
N ILE A 241 0.76 -2.01 8.92
CA ILE A 241 0.40 -3.30 9.55
C ILE A 241 1.21 -3.50 10.84
N LYS A 242 2.54 -3.31 10.81
CA LYS A 242 3.36 -3.43 12.02
C LYS A 242 2.96 -2.44 13.11
N ALA A 243 2.70 -1.18 12.75
CA ALA A 243 2.27 -0.16 13.71
C ALA A 243 0.93 -0.53 14.35
N TYR A 244 0.03 -1.11 13.56
CA TYR A 244 -1.27 -1.61 14.02
C TYR A 244 -1.13 -2.85 14.92
N GLN A 245 -0.37 -3.87 14.51
CA GLN A 245 -0.16 -5.10 15.29
C GLN A 245 0.53 -4.86 16.63
N MET A 246 1.27 -3.76 16.79
CA MET A 246 1.79 -3.34 18.10
C MET A 246 0.68 -2.93 19.08
N LEU A 247 -0.50 -2.58 18.59
CA LEU A 247 -1.68 -2.21 19.39
C LEU A 247 -2.66 -3.37 19.55
N ASP A 248 -2.69 -4.30 18.60
CA ASP A 248 -3.50 -5.52 18.63
C ASP A 248 -2.63 -6.78 18.53
N PRO A 249 -1.94 -7.17 19.63
CA PRO A 249 -1.01 -8.30 19.60
C PRO A 249 -1.69 -9.67 19.44
N ASP A 250 -3.00 -9.75 19.67
CA ASP A 250 -3.78 -10.98 19.57
C ASP A 250 -4.30 -11.25 18.15
N ASP A 251 -4.06 -10.33 17.20
CA ASP A 251 -4.48 -10.38 15.79
C ASP A 251 -5.97 -10.73 15.62
N SER A 252 -6.80 -10.17 16.51
CA SER A 252 -8.24 -10.46 16.59
C SER A 252 -9.06 -9.78 15.49
N ASN A 253 -8.48 -8.80 14.81
CA ASN A 253 -9.16 -7.98 13.82
C ASN A 253 -8.85 -8.44 12.39
N ILE A 254 -9.80 -8.28 11.48
CA ILE A 254 -9.66 -8.70 10.08
C ILE A 254 -9.03 -7.56 9.28
N LEU A 255 -7.80 -7.77 8.79
CA LEU A 255 -7.08 -6.79 7.96
C LEU A 255 -7.33 -7.01 6.47
N THR A 256 -7.84 -5.96 5.81
CA THR A 256 -7.88 -5.87 4.34
C THR A 256 -7.02 -4.71 3.88
N VAL A 257 -6.16 -4.93 2.88
CA VAL A 257 -5.34 -3.90 2.24
C VAL A 257 -5.92 -3.60 0.87
N PHE A 258 -6.21 -2.33 0.61
CA PHE A 258 -6.57 -1.81 -0.70
C PHE A 258 -5.46 -0.90 -1.23
N THR A 259 -5.08 -1.10 -2.48
CA THR A 259 -4.31 -0.10 -3.23
C THR A 259 -4.87 0.08 -4.64
N LEU A 260 -4.89 1.32 -5.11
CA LEU A 260 -5.42 1.67 -6.42
C LEU A 260 -4.57 1.04 -7.52
N VAL A 261 -3.25 1.21 -7.45
CA VAL A 261 -2.30 0.64 -8.42
C VAL A 261 -1.31 -0.28 -7.73
N GLY A 262 -1.15 -1.50 -8.25
CA GLY A 262 -0.22 -2.50 -7.75
C GLY A 262 0.75 -3.03 -8.80
N LYS A 263 1.62 -3.92 -8.34
CA LYS A 263 2.47 -4.75 -9.21
C LYS A 263 1.93 -6.16 -9.19
N SER A 264 1.89 -6.78 -10.37
CA SER A 264 1.73 -8.22 -10.50
C SER A 264 2.99 -8.92 -9.97
N LYS A 265 3.10 -9.05 -8.65
CA LYS A 265 3.95 -10.06 -8.04
C LYS A 265 3.05 -11.15 -7.50
N LYS A 266 3.48 -12.40 -7.70
CA LYS A 266 3.06 -13.49 -6.82
C LYS A 266 3.46 -13.05 -5.40
N ILE A 267 2.47 -12.65 -4.60
CA ILE A 267 2.61 -12.56 -3.15
C ILE A 267 2.73 -13.99 -2.64
#